data_AF-A0A3B4A2D9-F1
#
_entry.id   AF-A0A3B4A2D9-F1
#
_cell.length_a   1.000
_cell.length_b   1.000
_cell.length_c   1.000
_cell.angle_alpha   90.00
_cell.angle_beta   90.00
_cell.angle_gamma   90.00
#
_symmetry.space_group_name_H-M   'P 1'
#
loop_
_entity.id
_entity.type
_entity.pdbx_description
1 polymer ?
#
loop_
_entity_poly.entity_id
_entity_poly.type
_entity_poly.pdbx_seq_one_letter_code
_entity_poly.pdbx_strand_id
1 'polypeptide(L)'
;KTLLVQSCDYFQALYRSGMKECYQEEIHIHCLQARGFVIALSVLRGDQPVLDADDIIEAIECASFLQVSPLTKHLSNIIDSDNCLLMYHTAATYGLMELYYKSAQFIRNMYNDFELEVKKTLPVELVSYIESLTPSTFVAVGAHVTCTDGKTIHAASRTICYLDENANSWEVLTDLPLAASTSLAGVTVLDNMLYIVGGIHGVHKEVADVSFCFDVSKNTWTKIASPNQLRYNFSLIGLDGLLYAIGGEYNRVAMSSVESYNVKKNTWEFVAHLPRPGAGVACTKALGWIFVCLWKPMETTEIYKYIPNKDKWCIVTTLIRKQSYGHCMVGHRDNLYVMRNGPSDDFLRCLMECYNLTTGQWTTLPGHYANSKGSLFTAVVRGDSVLTLNRSLTQEYVVDKKTWKPRRQMKGFPRSGSVWTFLLKLPEKNMM
;
A
#
# COMPACT_ATOMS: atom_id res chain seq x y z
N LYS A 1 -0.10 -0.22 -33.84
CA LYS A 1 -1.49 -0.75 -33.96
C LYS A 1 -1.84 -1.74 -32.84
N THR A 2 -1.23 -2.93 -32.76
CA THR A 2 -1.61 -3.99 -31.80
C THR A 2 -1.63 -3.52 -30.34
N LEU A 3 -0.57 -2.84 -29.89
CA LEU A 3 -0.49 -2.28 -28.52
C LEU A 3 -1.66 -1.35 -28.18
N LEU A 4 -1.99 -0.43 -29.10
CA LEU A 4 -3.07 0.54 -28.91
C LEU A 4 -4.44 -0.13 -28.86
N VAL A 5 -4.73 -1.07 -29.76
CA VAL A 5 -6.01 -1.80 -29.80
C VAL A 5 -6.24 -2.65 -28.54
N GLN A 6 -5.18 -3.16 -27.92
CA GLN A 6 -5.27 -3.98 -26.72
C GLN A 6 -5.42 -3.18 -25.43
N SER A 7 -5.04 -1.90 -25.42
CA SER A 7 -4.86 -1.13 -24.18
C SER A 7 -5.54 0.24 -24.16
N CYS A 8 -6.27 0.60 -25.22
CA CYS A 8 -6.97 1.86 -25.34
C CYS A 8 -8.33 1.64 -26.03
N ASP A 9 -9.40 2.01 -25.32
CA ASP A 9 -10.77 1.77 -25.76
C ASP A 9 -11.11 2.59 -27.01
N TYR A 10 -10.58 3.82 -27.12
CA TYR A 10 -10.71 4.63 -28.34
C TYR A 10 -10.19 3.90 -29.58
N PHE A 11 -8.95 3.38 -29.53
CA PHE A 11 -8.39 2.66 -30.69
C PHE A 11 -9.06 1.30 -30.90
N GLN A 12 -9.49 0.64 -29.83
CA GLN A 12 -10.26 -0.59 -29.95
C GLN A 12 -11.57 -0.34 -30.73
N ALA A 13 -12.31 0.73 -30.40
CA ALA A 13 -13.50 1.15 -31.12
C ALA A 13 -13.17 1.61 -32.54
N LEU A 14 -12.13 2.42 -32.71
CA LEU A 14 -11.69 2.93 -34.01
C LEU A 14 -11.48 1.78 -35.00
N TYR A 15 -10.67 0.79 -34.63
CA TYR A 15 -10.30 -0.30 -35.53
C TYR A 15 -11.34 -1.42 -35.65
N ARG A 16 -12.38 -1.46 -34.79
CA ARG A 16 -13.45 -2.48 -34.86
C ARG A 16 -14.76 -1.96 -35.47
N SER A 17 -14.91 -0.64 -35.60
CA SER A 17 -16.14 -0.01 -36.10
C SER A 17 -16.26 0.03 -37.62
N GLY A 18 -15.19 -0.30 -38.36
CA GLY A 18 -15.17 -0.19 -39.83
C GLY A 18 -15.08 1.25 -40.35
N MET A 19 -14.72 2.20 -39.48
CA MET A 19 -14.47 3.59 -39.86
C MET A 19 -13.36 3.72 -40.93
N LYS A 20 -13.38 4.81 -41.71
CA LYS A 20 -12.45 5.04 -42.83
C LYS A 20 -10.98 4.94 -42.38
N GLU A 21 -10.70 5.45 -41.19
CA GLU A 21 -9.43 5.46 -40.48
C GLU A 21 -8.84 4.05 -40.30
N CYS A 22 -9.67 2.99 -40.32
CA CYS A 22 -9.19 1.61 -40.25
C CYS A 22 -8.30 1.21 -41.43
N TYR A 23 -8.53 1.84 -42.59
CA TYR A 23 -7.92 1.51 -43.87
C TYR A 23 -6.85 2.51 -44.30
N GLN A 24 -6.61 3.56 -43.49
CA GLN A 24 -5.58 4.55 -43.77
C GLN A 24 -4.23 4.11 -43.21
N GLU A 25 -3.15 4.47 -43.92
CA GLU A 25 -1.78 4.27 -43.42
C GLU A 25 -1.43 5.25 -42.29
N GLU A 26 -2.04 6.44 -42.33
CA GLU A 26 -1.84 7.53 -41.36
C GLU A 26 -3.18 8.05 -40.83
N ILE A 27 -3.24 8.29 -39.52
CA ILE A 27 -4.42 8.83 -38.82
C ILE A 27 -3.98 10.08 -38.07
N HIS A 28 -4.68 11.19 -38.30
CA HIS A 28 -4.40 12.47 -37.65
C HIS A 28 -5.39 12.69 -36.50
N ILE A 29 -4.88 12.85 -35.28
CA ILE A 29 -5.68 13.12 -34.08
C ILE A 29 -5.48 14.59 -33.72
N HIS A 30 -6.51 15.42 -33.89
CA HIS A 30 -6.39 16.88 -33.79
C HIS A 30 -6.56 17.46 -32.38
N CYS A 31 -7.15 16.69 -31.45
CA CYS A 31 -7.53 17.18 -30.12
C CYS A 31 -6.51 16.84 -29.03
N LEU A 32 -5.29 16.49 -29.39
CA LEU A 32 -4.26 16.05 -28.45
C LEU A 32 -2.91 16.64 -28.78
N GLN A 33 -2.15 16.91 -27.73
CA GLN A 33 -0.75 17.25 -27.83
C GLN A 33 0.10 15.98 -28.00
N ALA A 34 1.14 16.08 -28.81
CA ALA A 34 1.98 14.94 -29.16
C ALA A 34 2.73 14.36 -27.95
N ARG A 35 3.14 15.21 -26.99
CA ARG A 35 3.90 14.79 -25.82
C ARG A 35 3.04 13.95 -24.87
N GLY A 36 1.79 14.34 -24.62
CA GLY A 36 0.79 13.49 -23.93
C GLY A 36 0.65 12.09 -24.53
N PHE A 37 0.58 11.99 -25.86
CA PHE A 37 0.49 10.70 -26.56
C PHE A 37 1.79 9.86 -26.44
N VAL A 38 2.96 10.51 -26.49
CA VAL A 38 4.26 9.83 -26.28
C VAL A 38 4.36 9.26 -24.86
N ILE A 39 3.90 10.00 -23.85
CA ILE A 39 3.83 9.52 -22.46
C ILE A 39 2.91 8.31 -22.37
N ALA A 40 1.73 8.37 -22.99
CA ALA A 40 0.80 7.24 -23.04
C ALA A 40 1.48 5.99 -23.63
N LEU A 41 2.18 6.13 -24.76
CA LEU A 41 2.91 5.01 -25.38
C LEU A 41 4.01 4.43 -24.49
N SER A 42 4.73 5.25 -23.72
CA SER A 42 5.75 4.80 -22.78
C SER A 42 5.13 3.99 -21.64
N VAL A 43 4.05 4.49 -21.02
CA VAL A 43 3.31 3.76 -19.97
C VAL A 43 2.75 2.44 -20.50
N LEU A 44 2.21 2.42 -21.71
CA LEU A 44 1.70 1.20 -22.35
C LEU A 44 2.79 0.14 -22.60
N ARG A 45 4.05 0.55 -22.79
CA ARG A 45 5.20 -0.35 -22.90
C ARG A 45 5.67 -0.89 -21.54
N GLY A 46 5.12 -0.36 -20.45
CA GLY A 46 5.45 -0.75 -19.08
C GLY A 46 6.55 0.11 -18.44
N ASP A 47 6.90 1.24 -19.05
CA ASP A 47 7.82 2.21 -18.47
C ASP A 47 7.13 3.02 -17.35
N GLN A 48 7.93 3.76 -16.58
CA GLN A 48 7.47 4.65 -15.51
C GLN A 48 8.09 6.03 -15.72
N PRO A 49 7.57 6.83 -16.67
CA PRO A 49 8.13 8.15 -16.97
C PRO A 49 7.94 9.08 -15.76
N VAL A 50 9.00 9.84 -15.45
CA VAL A 50 8.95 10.98 -14.53
C VAL A 50 8.31 12.13 -15.29
N LEU A 51 7.28 12.75 -14.71
CA LEU A 51 6.48 13.78 -15.36
C LEU A 51 6.70 15.13 -14.66
N ASP A 52 7.01 16.16 -15.45
CA ASP A 52 6.92 17.55 -15.00
C ASP A 52 5.46 18.07 -15.05
N ALA A 53 5.25 19.35 -14.73
CA ALA A 53 3.91 19.93 -14.70
C ALA A 53 3.20 19.92 -16.07
N ASP A 54 3.93 20.18 -17.16
CA ASP A 54 3.37 20.20 -18.51
C ASP A 54 3.07 18.78 -18.99
N ASP A 55 3.98 17.83 -18.72
CA ASP A 55 3.78 16.40 -18.95
C ASP A 55 2.48 15.91 -18.30
N ILE A 56 2.22 16.32 -17.05
CA ILE A 56 1.02 15.92 -16.31
C ILE A 56 -0.25 16.40 -17.00
N ILE A 57 -0.29 17.67 -17.42
CA ILE A 57 -1.48 18.26 -18.06
C ILE A 57 -1.79 17.51 -19.35
N GLU A 58 -0.78 17.37 -20.23
CA GLU A 58 -0.95 16.68 -21.51
C GLU A 58 -1.27 15.18 -21.33
N ALA A 59 -0.71 14.52 -20.31
CA ALA A 59 -1.01 13.13 -20.01
C ALA A 59 -2.45 12.96 -19.51
N ILE A 60 -2.99 13.88 -18.70
CA ILE A 60 -4.38 13.84 -18.25
C ILE A 60 -5.33 14.06 -19.42
N GLU A 61 -5.06 15.06 -20.26
CA GLU A 61 -5.82 15.32 -21.50
C GLU A 61 -5.85 14.07 -22.39
N CYS A 62 -4.67 13.47 -22.63
CA CYS A 62 -4.53 12.25 -23.42
C CYS A 62 -5.26 11.05 -22.79
N ALA A 63 -5.12 10.84 -21.47
CA ALA A 63 -5.76 9.74 -20.76
C ALA A 63 -7.29 9.84 -20.83
N SER A 64 -7.83 11.05 -20.68
CA SER A 64 -9.27 11.30 -20.76
C SER A 64 -9.79 11.11 -22.19
N PHE A 65 -9.20 11.80 -23.17
CA PHE A 65 -9.68 11.79 -24.55
C PHE A 65 -9.61 10.40 -25.20
N LEU A 66 -8.49 9.69 -25.02
CA LEU A 66 -8.28 8.36 -25.60
C LEU A 66 -8.74 7.22 -24.68
N GLN A 67 -9.18 7.52 -23.44
CA GLN A 67 -9.60 6.52 -22.46
C GLN A 67 -8.49 5.49 -22.18
N VAL A 68 -7.27 5.97 -21.90
CA VAL A 68 -6.10 5.12 -21.65
C VAL A 68 -6.01 4.77 -20.16
N SER A 69 -6.74 3.74 -19.74
CA SER A 69 -6.78 3.29 -18.34
C SER A 69 -5.38 3.07 -17.71
N PRO A 70 -4.39 2.46 -18.40
CA PRO A 70 -3.04 2.31 -17.85
C PRO A 70 -2.36 3.65 -17.53
N LEU A 71 -2.63 4.71 -18.31
CA LEU A 71 -2.09 6.05 -18.07
C LEU A 71 -2.77 6.70 -16.87
N THR A 72 -4.10 6.60 -16.75
CA THR A 72 -4.84 7.04 -15.56
C THR A 72 -4.31 6.39 -14.29
N LYS A 73 -4.00 5.09 -14.36
CA LYS A 73 -3.41 4.33 -13.26
C LYS A 73 -2.00 4.80 -12.94
N HIS A 74 -1.15 5.06 -13.94
CA HIS A 74 0.18 5.64 -13.75
C HIS A 74 0.11 6.98 -13.03
N LEU A 75 -0.71 7.91 -13.54
CA LEU A 75 -0.94 9.23 -12.94
C LEU A 75 -1.41 9.12 -11.49
N SER A 76 -2.31 8.17 -11.22
CA SER A 76 -2.81 7.90 -9.86
C SER A 76 -1.72 7.38 -8.90
N ASN A 77 -0.72 6.66 -9.40
CA ASN A 77 0.33 6.05 -8.60
C ASN A 77 1.49 7.00 -8.28
N ILE A 78 1.58 8.13 -9.00
CA ILE A 78 2.64 9.14 -8.84
C ILE A 78 2.14 10.40 -8.09
N ILE A 79 0.91 10.40 -7.57
CA ILE A 79 0.38 11.52 -6.79
C ILE A 79 1.25 11.75 -5.55
N ASP A 80 1.70 12.99 -5.34
CA ASP A 80 2.44 13.42 -4.15
C ASP A 80 2.14 14.88 -3.77
N SER A 81 2.78 15.43 -2.72
CA SER A 81 2.55 16.84 -2.33
C SER A 81 2.78 17.84 -3.45
N ASP A 82 3.71 17.53 -4.36
CA ASP A 82 4.24 18.51 -5.30
C ASP A 82 3.32 18.62 -6.53
N ASN A 83 2.58 17.55 -6.85
CA ASN A 83 1.68 17.50 -8.00
C ASN A 83 0.19 17.36 -7.67
N CYS A 84 -0.20 17.10 -6.41
CA CYS A 84 -1.59 16.73 -6.08
C CYS A 84 -2.64 17.78 -6.48
N LEU A 85 -2.36 19.08 -6.30
CA LEU A 85 -3.28 20.17 -6.64
C LEU A 85 -3.46 20.30 -8.15
N LEU A 86 -2.36 20.21 -8.91
CA LEU A 86 -2.39 20.22 -10.37
C LEU A 86 -3.16 19.02 -10.92
N MET A 87 -2.86 17.82 -10.43
CA MET A 87 -3.57 16.59 -10.79
C MET A 87 -5.07 16.71 -10.51
N TYR A 88 -5.45 17.20 -9.33
CA TYR A 88 -6.85 17.34 -8.92
C TYR A 88 -7.62 18.32 -9.80
N HIS A 89 -7.11 19.53 -9.98
CA HIS A 89 -7.75 20.55 -10.81
C HIS A 89 -7.87 20.08 -12.26
N THR A 90 -6.78 19.56 -12.83
CA THR A 90 -6.74 19.16 -14.24
C THR A 90 -7.61 17.93 -14.51
N ALA A 91 -7.64 16.96 -13.59
CA ALA A 91 -8.55 15.82 -13.69
C ALA A 91 -10.03 16.25 -13.62
N ALA A 92 -10.36 17.28 -12.83
CA ALA A 92 -11.70 17.85 -12.82
C ALA A 92 -12.04 18.51 -14.17
N THR A 93 -11.11 19.29 -14.75
CA THR A 93 -11.30 19.97 -16.04
C THR A 93 -11.56 18.98 -17.18
N TYR A 94 -10.78 17.90 -17.26
CA TYR A 94 -10.90 16.91 -18.33
C TYR A 94 -11.83 15.73 -18.00
N GLY A 95 -12.46 15.70 -16.83
CA GLY A 95 -13.40 14.63 -16.45
C GLY A 95 -12.76 13.27 -16.15
N LEU A 96 -11.49 13.23 -15.75
CA LEU A 96 -10.78 11.98 -15.43
C LEU A 96 -11.07 11.53 -13.98
N MET A 97 -12.27 10.98 -13.77
CA MET A 97 -12.88 10.77 -12.44
C MET A 97 -12.04 9.92 -11.45
N GLU A 98 -11.34 8.88 -11.92
CA GLU A 98 -10.51 8.05 -11.03
C GLU A 98 -9.35 8.86 -10.44
N LEU A 99 -8.65 9.62 -11.28
CA LEU A 99 -7.54 10.48 -10.85
C LEU A 99 -8.06 11.60 -9.96
N TYR A 100 -9.16 12.25 -10.37
CA TYR A 100 -9.85 13.28 -9.59
C TYR A 100 -10.11 12.83 -8.14
N TYR A 101 -10.72 11.65 -7.97
CA TYR A 101 -11.03 11.09 -6.65
C TYR A 101 -9.77 10.78 -5.84
N LYS A 102 -8.76 10.14 -6.44
CA LYS A 102 -7.51 9.78 -5.75
C LYS A 102 -6.71 11.02 -5.33
N SER A 103 -6.64 12.05 -6.17
CA SER A 103 -5.98 13.32 -5.84
C SER A 103 -6.73 14.05 -4.72
N ALA A 104 -8.07 14.11 -4.76
CA ALA A 104 -8.87 14.70 -3.69
C ALA A 104 -8.64 13.99 -2.33
N GLN A 105 -8.57 12.65 -2.33
CA GLN A 105 -8.26 11.88 -1.13
C GLN A 105 -6.87 12.13 -0.58
N PHE A 106 -5.88 12.25 -1.47
CA PHE A 106 -4.51 12.58 -1.07
C PHE A 106 -4.48 13.95 -0.38
N ILE A 107 -5.08 14.97 -1.01
CA ILE A 107 -5.20 16.33 -0.45
C ILE A 107 -5.94 16.29 0.89
N ARG A 108 -7.04 15.54 1.00
CA ARG A 108 -7.81 15.41 2.25
C ARG A 108 -6.98 14.84 3.39
N ASN A 109 -6.14 13.84 3.11
CA ASN A 109 -5.25 13.25 4.12
C ASN A 109 -4.12 14.19 4.57
N MET A 110 -3.82 15.22 3.77
CA MET A 110 -2.82 16.25 4.05
C MET A 110 -3.46 17.64 4.27
N TYR A 111 -4.76 17.71 4.52
CA TYR A 111 -5.51 18.97 4.44
C TYR A 111 -4.94 20.06 5.34
N ASN A 112 -4.49 19.72 6.55
CA ASN A 112 -3.89 20.66 7.49
C ASN A 112 -2.59 21.29 6.96
N ASP A 113 -1.84 20.57 6.11
CA ASP A 113 -0.61 21.09 5.50
C ASP A 113 -0.92 22.00 4.30
N PHE A 114 -2.06 21.79 3.63
CA PHE A 114 -2.43 22.45 2.38
C PHE A 114 -3.56 23.47 2.49
N GLU A 115 -4.20 23.64 3.65
CA GLU A 115 -5.46 24.38 3.78
C GLU A 115 -5.43 25.78 3.13
N LEU A 116 -4.38 26.55 3.40
CA LEU A 116 -4.21 27.89 2.83
C LEU A 116 -4.02 27.87 1.31
N GLU A 117 -3.23 26.93 0.80
CA GLU A 117 -2.96 26.81 -0.63
C GLU A 117 -4.19 26.30 -1.39
N VAL A 118 -4.90 25.32 -0.83
CA VAL A 118 -6.15 24.78 -1.37
C VAL A 118 -7.21 25.88 -1.50
N LYS A 119 -7.44 26.66 -0.43
CA LYS A 119 -8.45 27.74 -0.45
C LYS A 119 -8.07 28.91 -1.36
N LYS A 120 -6.78 29.09 -1.66
CA LYS A 120 -6.29 30.15 -2.53
C LYS A 120 -6.31 29.75 -4.01
N THR A 121 -5.96 28.50 -4.31
CA THR A 121 -5.67 28.04 -5.68
C THR A 121 -6.88 27.39 -6.34
N LEU A 122 -7.77 26.74 -5.57
CA LEU A 122 -8.87 25.95 -6.12
C LEU A 122 -10.22 26.69 -6.05
N PRO A 123 -11.12 26.47 -7.02
CA PRO A 123 -12.51 26.91 -6.95
C PRO A 123 -13.25 26.37 -5.72
N VAL A 124 -14.25 27.11 -5.24
CA VAL A 124 -14.99 26.79 -3.99
C VAL A 124 -15.64 25.41 -4.06
N GLU A 125 -16.14 25.00 -5.22
CA GLU A 125 -16.78 23.71 -5.43
C GLU A 125 -15.78 22.56 -5.22
N LEU A 126 -14.54 22.74 -5.71
CA LEU A 126 -13.48 21.76 -5.56
C LEU A 126 -12.97 21.68 -4.11
N VAL A 127 -12.91 22.82 -3.42
CA VAL A 127 -12.57 22.85 -1.98
C VAL A 127 -13.66 22.15 -1.16
N SER A 128 -14.92 22.47 -1.42
CA SER A 128 -16.07 21.85 -0.72
C SER A 128 -16.09 20.33 -0.91
N TYR A 129 -15.77 19.84 -2.10
CA TYR A 129 -15.64 18.40 -2.33
C TYR A 129 -14.54 17.77 -1.47
N ILE A 130 -13.34 18.35 -1.41
CA ILE A 130 -12.24 17.85 -0.54
C ILE A 130 -12.70 17.81 0.91
N GLU A 131 -13.31 18.89 1.40
CA GLU A 131 -13.78 19.00 2.79
C GLU A 131 -14.87 17.98 3.14
N SER A 132 -15.70 17.60 2.15
CA SER A 132 -16.74 16.58 2.30
C SER A 132 -16.19 15.14 2.42
N LEU A 133 -14.95 14.90 2.00
CA LEU A 133 -14.35 13.57 2.06
C LEU A 133 -13.97 13.20 3.50
N THR A 134 -14.19 11.94 3.85
CA THR A 134 -13.73 11.38 5.12
C THR A 134 -12.20 11.21 5.11
N PRO A 135 -11.47 11.79 6.07
CA PRO A 135 -10.03 11.58 6.18
C PRO A 135 -9.69 10.16 6.65
N SER A 136 -8.47 9.72 6.37
CA SER A 136 -8.01 8.41 6.80
C SER A 136 -7.60 8.42 8.27
N THR A 137 -8.15 7.49 9.04
CA THR A 137 -7.88 7.27 10.46
C THR A 137 -6.82 6.18 10.62
N PHE A 138 -5.91 6.38 11.59
CA PHE A 138 -4.90 5.38 11.94
C PHE A 138 -5.50 4.28 12.79
N VAL A 139 -5.32 3.03 12.36
CA VAL A 139 -5.93 1.84 12.98
C VAL A 139 -4.85 0.83 13.31
N ALA A 140 -5.02 0.15 14.45
CA ALA A 140 -4.12 -0.87 14.95
C ALA A 140 -4.88 -2.12 15.40
N VAL A 141 -4.28 -3.27 15.17
CA VAL A 141 -4.71 -4.55 15.74
C VAL A 141 -3.51 -5.27 16.33
N GLY A 142 -3.65 -5.74 17.56
CA GLY A 142 -2.61 -6.51 18.24
C GLY A 142 -2.70 -8.00 17.91
N ALA A 143 -1.57 -8.70 18.05
CA ALA A 143 -1.56 -10.15 18.06
C ALA A 143 -2.31 -10.61 19.31
N HIS A 144 -3.37 -11.38 19.13
CA HIS A 144 -4.07 -11.96 20.27
C HIS A 144 -3.41 -13.28 20.67
N VAL A 145 -3.31 -13.51 21.98
CA VAL A 145 -2.88 -14.78 22.53
C VAL A 145 -4.13 -15.63 22.77
N THR A 146 -4.29 -16.72 22.03
CA THR A 146 -5.28 -17.75 22.38
C THR A 146 -4.71 -18.58 23.52
N CYS A 147 -5.01 -18.22 24.77
CA CYS A 147 -4.74 -19.11 25.90
C CYS A 147 -5.73 -20.27 25.89
N THR A 148 -5.23 -21.47 26.18
CA THR A 148 -5.90 -22.78 26.25
C THR A 148 -7.14 -22.81 27.16
N ASP A 149 -8.08 -23.68 26.79
CA ASP A 149 -9.29 -24.15 27.49
C ASP A 149 -9.74 -23.43 28.78
N GLY A 150 -10.97 -22.89 28.72
CA GLY A 150 -11.81 -22.73 29.90
C GLY A 150 -11.76 -21.38 30.62
N LYS A 151 -11.09 -20.36 30.09
CA LYS A 151 -11.25 -18.98 30.59
C LYS A 151 -11.78 -18.08 29.49
N THR A 152 -12.93 -17.48 29.76
CA THR A 152 -13.62 -16.49 28.93
C THR A 152 -12.62 -15.48 28.36
N ILE A 153 -12.35 -15.59 27.05
CA ILE A 153 -11.56 -14.63 26.29
C ILE A 153 -12.42 -13.38 26.07
N HIS A 154 -12.69 -12.65 27.14
CA HIS A 154 -13.02 -11.21 27.08
C HIS A 154 -11.74 -10.41 27.36
N ALA A 155 -10.62 -10.85 26.79
CA ALA A 155 -9.36 -10.13 26.89
C ALA A 155 -9.40 -8.99 25.86
N ALA A 156 -9.23 -7.75 26.32
CA ALA A 156 -9.17 -6.53 25.52
C ALA A 156 -8.27 -6.60 24.26
N SER A 157 -7.46 -7.65 24.07
CA SER A 157 -6.65 -7.94 22.89
C SER A 157 -7.41 -8.35 21.62
N ARG A 158 -8.66 -8.83 21.69
CA ARG A 158 -9.42 -9.31 20.51
C ARG A 158 -10.21 -8.22 19.77
N THR A 159 -9.72 -6.99 19.78
CA THR A 159 -10.42 -5.88 19.11
C THR A 159 -9.50 -5.14 18.15
N ILE A 160 -10.10 -4.53 17.13
CA ILE A 160 -9.44 -3.56 16.26
C ILE A 160 -9.70 -2.18 16.86
N CYS A 161 -8.67 -1.34 16.95
CA CYS A 161 -8.77 -0.02 17.55
C CYS A 161 -8.30 1.05 16.58
N TYR A 162 -8.92 2.22 16.64
CA TYR A 162 -8.48 3.40 15.91
C TYR A 162 -8.00 4.49 16.87
N LEU A 163 -7.07 5.33 16.42
CA LEU A 163 -6.60 6.49 17.17
C LEU A 163 -7.50 7.69 16.86
N ASP A 164 -8.24 8.16 17.86
CA ASP A 164 -8.85 9.48 17.82
C ASP A 164 -7.75 10.51 18.08
N GLU A 165 -7.31 11.20 17.02
CA GLU A 165 -6.22 12.17 17.11
C GLU A 165 -6.63 13.45 17.86
N ASN A 166 -7.92 13.77 17.92
CA ASN A 166 -8.42 14.96 18.62
C ASN A 166 -8.50 14.70 20.12
N ALA A 167 -9.05 13.55 20.51
CA ALA A 167 -9.11 13.11 21.91
C ALA A 167 -7.76 12.55 22.40
N ASN A 168 -6.83 12.26 21.48
CA ASN A 168 -5.57 11.56 21.73
C ASN A 168 -5.78 10.24 22.50
N SER A 169 -6.81 9.48 22.10
CA SER A 169 -7.21 8.22 22.72
C SER A 169 -7.38 7.10 21.70
N TRP A 170 -7.15 5.86 22.13
CA TRP A 170 -7.41 4.67 21.33
C TRP A 170 -8.82 4.18 21.63
N GLU A 171 -9.66 4.13 20.61
CA GLU A 171 -11.05 3.71 20.68
C GLU A 171 -11.23 2.35 20.01
N VAL A 172 -12.20 1.56 20.47
CA VAL A 172 -12.52 0.27 19.85
C VAL A 172 -13.35 0.50 18.59
N LEU A 173 -12.89 -0.05 17.47
CA LEU A 173 -13.62 -0.07 16.19
C LEU A 173 -14.59 -1.24 16.13
N THR A 174 -14.10 -2.46 16.37
CA THR A 174 -14.88 -3.70 16.29
C THR A 174 -14.17 -4.85 17.01
N ASP A 175 -14.93 -5.87 17.40
CA ASP A 175 -14.39 -7.13 17.91
C ASP A 175 -13.99 -8.05 16.76
N LEU A 176 -12.93 -8.84 16.97
CA LEU A 176 -12.51 -9.86 16.01
C LEU A 176 -13.47 -11.07 16.06
N PRO A 177 -13.86 -11.65 14.91
CA PRO A 177 -14.59 -12.91 14.87
C PRO A 177 -13.87 -13.98 15.70
N LEU A 178 -14.61 -14.82 16.44
CA LEU A 178 -14.00 -15.81 17.36
C LEU A 178 -12.99 -16.74 16.67
N ALA A 179 -13.27 -17.14 15.44
CA ALA A 179 -12.41 -18.02 14.65
C ALA A 179 -11.26 -17.28 13.92
N ALA A 180 -11.21 -15.95 13.93
CA ALA A 180 -10.10 -15.23 13.31
C ALA A 180 -8.83 -15.37 14.16
N SER A 181 -7.68 -15.64 13.51
CA SER A 181 -6.35 -15.49 14.10
C SER A 181 -5.72 -14.16 13.66
N THR A 182 -5.12 -13.41 14.58
CA THR A 182 -4.18 -12.33 14.21
C THR A 182 -2.75 -12.76 14.48
N SER A 183 -2.50 -13.77 15.31
CA SER A 183 -1.14 -14.23 15.60
C SER A 183 -0.45 -14.79 14.35
N LEU A 184 0.64 -14.14 13.91
CA LEU A 184 1.37 -14.45 12.69
C LEU A 184 0.48 -14.51 11.42
N ALA A 185 -0.66 -13.83 11.45
CA ALA A 185 -1.57 -13.75 10.30
C ALA A 185 -1.11 -12.70 9.30
N GLY A 186 -1.61 -12.82 8.08
CA GLY A 186 -1.62 -11.72 7.13
C GLY A 186 -2.77 -10.77 7.47
N VAL A 187 -2.48 -9.51 7.75
CA VAL A 187 -3.48 -8.46 7.97
C VAL A 187 -3.19 -7.29 7.05
N THR A 188 -4.17 -6.88 6.25
CA THR A 188 -3.99 -5.77 5.30
C THR A 188 -5.30 -5.03 5.02
N VAL A 189 -5.20 -3.89 4.35
CA VAL A 189 -6.34 -3.12 3.85
C VAL A 189 -6.29 -3.04 2.34
N LEU A 190 -7.43 -3.25 1.70
CA LEU A 190 -7.64 -3.04 0.27
C LEU A 190 -9.04 -2.43 0.08
N ASP A 191 -9.11 -1.33 -0.67
CA ASP A 191 -10.37 -0.65 -1.00
C ASP A 191 -11.24 -0.31 0.23
N ASN A 192 -10.59 0.18 1.30
CA ASN A 192 -11.21 0.51 2.60
C ASN A 192 -11.84 -0.69 3.35
N MET A 193 -11.47 -1.90 2.96
CA MET A 193 -11.88 -3.15 3.62
C MET A 193 -10.66 -3.78 4.28
N LEU A 194 -10.84 -4.35 5.47
CA LEU A 194 -9.76 -5.00 6.20
C LEU A 194 -9.83 -6.51 6.04
N TYR A 195 -8.70 -7.14 5.80
CA TYR A 195 -8.58 -8.58 5.56
C TYR A 195 -7.68 -9.23 6.60
N ILE A 196 -8.11 -10.38 7.12
CA ILE A 196 -7.35 -11.25 8.00
C ILE A 196 -7.29 -12.63 7.35
N VAL A 197 -6.07 -13.10 7.07
CA VAL A 197 -5.83 -14.35 6.33
C VAL A 197 -4.78 -15.18 7.07
N GLY A 198 -5.05 -16.47 7.24
CA GLY A 198 -4.13 -17.41 7.89
C GLY A 198 -3.78 -17.03 9.32
N GLY A 199 -2.55 -17.33 9.73
CA GLY A 199 -2.10 -17.19 11.12
C GLY A 199 -2.25 -18.49 11.91
N ILE A 200 -2.09 -18.41 13.23
CA ILE A 200 -2.04 -19.61 14.09
C ILE A 200 -3.00 -19.53 15.28
N HIS A 201 -3.47 -20.70 15.70
CA HIS A 201 -4.19 -20.95 16.95
C HIS A 201 -3.34 -21.79 17.89
N GLY A 202 -3.46 -21.48 19.19
CA GLY A 202 -2.83 -22.22 20.26
C GLY A 202 -1.30 -22.23 20.23
N VAL A 203 -0.72 -22.99 21.17
CA VAL A 203 0.73 -23.15 21.29
C VAL A 203 1.32 -24.10 20.24
N HIS A 204 0.47 -24.97 19.67
CA HIS A 204 0.87 -25.97 18.67
C HIS A 204 0.96 -25.41 17.25
N LYS A 205 0.69 -24.11 17.05
CA LYS A 205 0.71 -23.43 15.75
C LYS A 205 -0.25 -24.06 14.74
N GLU A 206 -1.46 -24.40 15.19
CA GLU A 206 -2.53 -24.87 14.29
C GLU A 206 -2.89 -23.73 13.34
N VAL A 207 -2.74 -23.95 12.05
CA VAL A 207 -2.88 -22.86 11.07
C VAL A 207 -4.36 -22.57 10.86
N ALA A 208 -4.75 -21.29 10.94
CA ALA A 208 -6.12 -20.87 10.69
C ALA A 208 -6.52 -21.16 9.24
N ASP A 209 -7.64 -21.85 9.06
CA ASP A 209 -8.19 -22.27 7.77
C ASP A 209 -9.34 -21.39 7.29
N VAL A 210 -9.82 -20.47 8.13
CA VAL A 210 -10.87 -19.48 7.79
C VAL A 210 -10.30 -18.08 7.72
N SER A 211 -10.58 -17.40 6.61
CA SER A 211 -10.19 -16.01 6.37
C SER A 211 -11.40 -15.07 6.50
N PHE A 212 -11.14 -13.81 6.86
CA PHE A 212 -12.17 -12.83 7.17
C PHE A 212 -11.94 -11.50 6.46
N CYS A 213 -13.04 -10.85 6.11
CA CYS A 213 -13.08 -9.48 5.59
C CYS A 213 -14.01 -8.63 6.46
N PHE A 214 -13.56 -7.45 6.89
CA PHE A 214 -14.34 -6.46 7.61
C PHE A 214 -14.69 -5.29 6.68
N ASP A 215 -16.00 -5.07 6.53
CA ASP A 215 -16.57 -3.92 5.84
C ASP A 215 -16.76 -2.77 6.82
N VAL A 216 -15.92 -1.74 6.69
CA VAL A 216 -15.94 -0.57 7.57
C VAL A 216 -17.22 0.25 7.39
N SER A 217 -17.78 0.27 6.18
CA SER A 217 -19.00 1.04 5.89
C SER A 217 -20.25 0.39 6.49
N LYS A 218 -20.27 -0.95 6.55
CA LYS A 218 -21.38 -1.73 7.12
C LYS A 218 -21.16 -2.12 8.57
N ASN A 219 -19.94 -1.96 9.09
CA ASN A 219 -19.51 -2.47 10.38
C ASN A 219 -19.78 -4.00 10.52
N THR A 220 -19.47 -4.76 9.47
CA THR A 220 -19.75 -6.22 9.44
C THR A 220 -18.54 -7.03 9.02
N TRP A 221 -18.37 -8.18 9.68
CA TRP A 221 -17.42 -9.21 9.29
C TRP A 221 -18.07 -10.25 8.38
N THR A 222 -17.33 -10.68 7.36
CA THR A 222 -17.73 -11.75 6.45
C THR A 222 -16.61 -12.77 6.35
N LYS A 223 -16.98 -14.05 6.21
CA LYS A 223 -16.02 -15.10 5.84
C LYS A 223 -15.74 -15.01 4.35
N ILE A 224 -14.48 -15.19 3.98
CA ILE A 224 -14.04 -15.24 2.58
C ILE A 224 -13.30 -16.55 2.31
N ALA A 225 -13.04 -16.85 1.05
CA ALA A 225 -12.20 -17.98 0.70
C ALA A 225 -10.81 -17.83 1.33
N SER A 226 -10.26 -18.95 1.81
CA SER A 226 -8.89 -19.02 2.33
C SER A 226 -7.92 -19.47 1.23
N PRO A 227 -6.62 -19.17 1.36
CA PRO A 227 -5.58 -19.66 0.44
C PRO A 227 -5.63 -21.19 0.29
N ASN A 228 -5.29 -21.68 -0.90
CA ASN A 228 -5.21 -23.12 -1.20
C ASN A 228 -4.14 -23.80 -0.33
N GLN A 229 -3.08 -23.07 0.03
CA GLN A 229 -2.07 -23.52 0.97
C GLN A 229 -2.16 -22.74 2.28
N LEU A 230 -2.49 -23.46 3.35
CA LEU A 230 -2.48 -22.93 4.73
C LEU A 230 -1.11 -22.34 5.05
N ARG A 231 -1.10 -21.15 5.66
CA ARG A 231 0.13 -20.40 5.93
C ARG A 231 0.02 -19.49 7.15
N TYR A 232 1.14 -19.30 7.82
CA TYR A 232 1.36 -18.26 8.84
C TYR A 232 2.72 -17.58 8.62
N ASN A 233 3.00 -16.48 9.32
CA ASN A 233 4.24 -15.71 9.21
C ASN A 233 4.56 -15.31 7.76
N PHE A 234 3.54 -14.88 7.02
CA PHE A 234 3.62 -14.48 5.61
C PHE A 234 3.28 -13.00 5.46
N SER A 235 3.57 -12.43 4.29
CA SER A 235 3.22 -11.04 3.99
C SER A 235 1.92 -10.99 3.21
N LEU A 236 0.98 -10.15 3.64
CA LEU A 236 -0.29 -9.92 2.95
C LEU A 236 -0.36 -8.47 2.49
N ILE A 237 -0.52 -8.25 1.18
CA ILE A 237 -0.58 -6.90 0.61
C ILE A 237 -1.70 -6.77 -0.41
N GLY A 238 -2.45 -5.67 -0.35
CA GLY A 238 -3.48 -5.31 -1.31
C GLY A 238 -2.97 -4.38 -2.41
N LEU A 239 -3.21 -4.75 -3.67
CA LEU A 239 -2.93 -3.94 -4.85
C LEU A 239 -3.98 -4.22 -5.94
N ASP A 240 -4.62 -3.16 -6.46
CA ASP A 240 -5.52 -3.19 -7.63
C ASP A 240 -6.66 -4.24 -7.56
N GLY A 241 -7.39 -4.28 -6.45
CA GLY A 241 -8.50 -5.22 -6.26
C GLY A 241 -8.06 -6.67 -6.01
N LEU A 242 -6.76 -6.92 -5.83
CA LEU A 242 -6.19 -8.22 -5.50
C LEU A 242 -5.45 -8.17 -4.16
N LEU A 243 -5.53 -9.25 -3.38
CA LEU A 243 -4.61 -9.48 -2.25
C LEU A 243 -3.54 -10.47 -2.68
N TYR A 244 -2.32 -10.31 -2.18
CA TYR A 244 -1.23 -11.24 -2.44
C TYR A 244 -0.74 -11.79 -1.11
N ALA A 245 -0.84 -13.12 -0.93
CA ALA A 245 -0.28 -13.85 0.17
C ALA A 245 1.08 -14.40 -0.23
N ILE A 246 2.14 -13.81 0.33
CA ILE A 246 3.52 -13.97 -0.15
C ILE A 246 4.35 -14.79 0.83
N GLY A 247 4.77 -15.99 0.41
CA GLY A 247 5.60 -16.87 1.23
C GLY A 247 4.88 -17.33 2.49
N GLY A 248 5.64 -17.47 3.58
CA GLY A 248 5.15 -17.91 4.87
C GLY A 248 5.77 -19.22 5.35
N GLU A 249 5.12 -19.81 6.34
CA GLU A 249 5.43 -21.12 6.89
C GLU A 249 4.17 -21.98 6.97
N TYR A 250 4.37 -23.29 6.78
CA TYR A 250 3.41 -24.32 7.13
C TYR A 250 4.18 -25.48 7.75
N ASN A 251 3.71 -26.01 8.89
CA ASN A 251 4.42 -27.06 9.64
C ASN A 251 5.91 -26.76 9.88
N ARG A 252 6.24 -25.49 10.18
CA ARG A 252 7.62 -25.00 10.40
C ARG A 252 8.54 -25.08 9.18
N VAL A 253 7.98 -25.28 7.99
CA VAL A 253 8.69 -25.25 6.71
C VAL A 253 8.35 -23.96 5.98
N ALA A 254 9.38 -23.17 5.65
CA ALA A 254 9.20 -21.95 4.86
C ALA A 254 8.78 -22.30 3.44
N MET A 255 7.86 -21.52 2.87
CA MET A 255 7.36 -21.69 1.50
C MET A 255 7.77 -20.54 0.58
N SER A 256 7.89 -20.84 -0.71
CA SER A 256 8.04 -19.84 -1.77
C SER A 256 6.74 -19.51 -2.49
N SER A 257 5.67 -20.28 -2.26
CA SER A 257 4.41 -20.09 -2.99
C SER A 257 3.80 -18.72 -2.70
N VAL A 258 3.27 -18.10 -3.76
CA VAL A 258 2.53 -16.86 -3.70
C VAL A 258 1.14 -17.14 -4.25
N GLU A 259 0.12 -16.68 -3.55
CA GLU A 259 -1.26 -16.78 -4.02
C GLU A 259 -1.86 -15.38 -4.13
N SER A 260 -2.67 -15.16 -5.15
CA SER A 260 -3.45 -13.95 -5.32
C SER A 260 -4.93 -14.22 -5.09
N TYR A 261 -5.59 -13.36 -4.31
CA TYR A 261 -7.03 -13.41 -4.05
C TYR A 261 -7.73 -12.37 -4.90
N ASN A 262 -8.68 -12.81 -5.71
CA ASN A 262 -9.55 -11.89 -6.44
C ASN A 262 -10.79 -11.56 -5.60
N VAL A 263 -10.88 -10.32 -5.11
CA VAL A 263 -11.98 -9.87 -4.23
C VAL A 263 -13.34 -10.03 -4.89
N LYS A 264 -13.45 -9.83 -6.22
CA LYS A 264 -14.72 -9.95 -6.95
C LYS A 264 -15.14 -11.41 -7.17
N LYS A 265 -14.18 -12.30 -7.38
CA LYS A 265 -14.45 -13.73 -7.63
C LYS A 265 -14.50 -14.56 -6.35
N ASN A 266 -13.98 -14.03 -5.23
CA ASN A 266 -13.80 -14.75 -3.98
C ASN A 266 -13.00 -16.06 -4.17
N THR A 267 -11.89 -16.00 -4.92
CA THR A 267 -11.03 -17.15 -5.22
C THR A 267 -9.57 -16.81 -5.05
N TRP A 268 -8.79 -17.80 -4.62
CA TRP A 268 -7.32 -17.76 -4.58
C TRP A 268 -6.74 -18.55 -5.73
N GLU A 269 -5.73 -17.99 -6.39
CA GLU A 269 -4.99 -18.62 -7.48
C GLU A 269 -3.49 -18.50 -7.21
N PHE A 270 -2.73 -19.55 -7.52
CA PHE A 270 -1.26 -19.48 -7.47
C PHE A 270 -0.75 -18.52 -8.54
N VAL A 271 0.22 -17.70 -8.14
CA VAL A 271 1.00 -16.83 -9.03
C VAL A 271 2.47 -17.15 -8.85
N ALA A 272 3.36 -16.45 -9.56
CA ALA A 272 4.78 -16.71 -9.55
C ALA A 272 5.34 -16.78 -8.13
N HIS A 273 5.98 -17.91 -7.86
CA HIS A 273 6.61 -18.18 -6.58
C HIS A 273 7.76 -17.19 -6.34
N LEU A 274 8.02 -16.90 -5.06
CA LEU A 274 9.25 -16.22 -4.67
C LEU A 274 10.47 -16.97 -5.22
N PRO A 275 11.55 -16.25 -5.59
CA PRO A 275 12.81 -16.86 -6.04
C PRO A 275 13.41 -17.87 -5.05
N ARG A 276 13.03 -17.76 -3.77
CA ARG A 276 13.41 -18.68 -2.69
C ARG A 276 12.35 -18.67 -1.59
N PRO A 277 12.21 -19.75 -0.80
CA PRO A 277 11.32 -19.76 0.36
C PRO A 277 11.65 -18.66 1.36
N GLY A 278 10.61 -18.03 1.91
CA GLY A 278 10.76 -16.92 2.85
C GLY A 278 9.57 -16.80 3.79
N ALA A 279 9.87 -16.50 5.06
CA ALA A 279 8.88 -16.24 6.11
C ALA A 279 9.18 -14.88 6.75
N GLY A 280 8.15 -14.14 7.16
CA GLY A 280 8.28 -12.77 7.65
C GLY A 280 8.92 -11.84 6.62
N VAL A 281 8.65 -12.06 5.33
CA VAL A 281 9.24 -11.30 4.23
C VAL A 281 8.81 -9.84 4.35
N ALA A 282 9.75 -8.89 4.37
CA ALA A 282 9.35 -7.49 4.35
C ALA A 282 8.75 -7.18 2.98
N CYS A 283 7.56 -6.59 2.96
CA CYS A 283 6.86 -6.23 1.74
C CYS A 283 6.38 -4.79 1.81
N THR A 284 6.30 -4.14 0.65
CA THR A 284 5.66 -2.83 0.54
C THR A 284 5.10 -2.62 -0.86
N LYS A 285 4.36 -1.52 -1.04
CA LYS A 285 3.94 -1.05 -2.36
C LYS A 285 4.45 0.36 -2.61
N ALA A 286 4.87 0.63 -3.83
CA ALA A 286 5.27 1.95 -4.32
C ALA A 286 5.04 2.02 -5.82
N LEU A 287 4.63 3.18 -6.34
CA LEU A 287 4.41 3.40 -7.78
C LEU A 287 3.51 2.31 -8.45
N GLY A 288 2.54 1.76 -7.72
CA GLY A 288 1.66 0.70 -8.22
C GLY A 288 2.29 -0.69 -8.35
N TRP A 289 3.45 -0.93 -7.74
CA TRP A 289 4.12 -2.24 -7.74
C TRP A 289 4.26 -2.79 -6.33
N ILE A 290 4.33 -4.12 -6.22
CA ILE A 290 4.68 -4.82 -4.99
C ILE A 290 6.19 -5.06 -4.99
N PHE A 291 6.82 -4.72 -3.88
CA PHE A 291 8.21 -5.01 -3.61
C PHE A 291 8.32 -5.93 -2.41
N VAL A 292 9.22 -6.90 -2.49
CA VAL A 292 9.58 -7.79 -1.38
C VAL A 292 11.07 -7.75 -1.16
N CYS A 293 11.47 -7.95 0.08
CA CYS A 293 12.86 -7.98 0.45
C CYS A 293 13.22 -9.35 1.02
N LEU A 294 14.18 -10.02 0.37
CA LEU A 294 14.64 -11.36 0.74
C LEU A 294 16.08 -11.30 1.27
N TRP A 295 16.34 -12.07 2.32
CA TRP A 295 17.59 -12.04 3.08
C TRP A 295 18.25 -13.42 3.11
N LYS A 296 19.09 -13.72 2.10
CA LYS A 296 19.92 -14.93 2.17
C LYS A 296 21.18 -14.80 1.30
N PRO A 297 22.40 -14.83 1.88
CA PRO A 297 22.70 -14.93 3.32
C PRO A 297 22.16 -13.72 4.13
N MET A 298 22.14 -13.78 5.47
CA MET A 298 21.49 -12.75 6.32
C MET A 298 22.02 -11.32 6.07
N GLU A 299 23.23 -11.20 5.55
CA GLU A 299 23.87 -9.92 5.21
C GLU A 299 23.48 -9.35 3.84
N THR A 300 22.78 -10.13 3.01
CA THR A 300 22.36 -9.71 1.67
C THR A 300 20.90 -9.27 1.71
N THR A 301 20.63 -8.12 1.12
CA THR A 301 19.30 -7.55 0.94
C THR A 301 19.02 -7.46 -0.54
N GLU A 302 18.14 -8.32 -1.02
CA GLU A 302 17.66 -8.28 -2.40
C GLU A 302 16.23 -7.80 -2.42
N ILE A 303 16.00 -6.72 -3.14
CA ILE A 303 14.65 -6.22 -3.40
C ILE A 303 14.17 -6.80 -4.72
N TYR A 304 13.04 -7.49 -4.70
CA TYR A 304 12.36 -7.98 -5.88
C TYR A 304 11.07 -7.20 -6.12
N LYS A 305 10.80 -6.88 -7.39
CA LYS A 305 9.54 -6.32 -7.87
C LYS A 305 8.69 -7.42 -8.49
N TYR A 306 7.43 -7.51 -8.11
CA TYR A 306 6.46 -8.35 -8.81
C TYR A 306 5.88 -7.61 -10.02
N ILE A 307 5.79 -8.27 -11.16
CA ILE A 307 5.20 -7.74 -12.40
C ILE A 307 3.93 -8.52 -12.70
N PRO A 308 2.73 -8.05 -12.27
CA PRO A 308 1.49 -8.83 -12.38
C PRO A 308 1.17 -9.29 -13.80
N ASN A 309 1.31 -8.42 -14.81
CA ASN A 309 0.98 -8.75 -16.20
C ASN A 309 1.88 -9.82 -16.83
N LYS A 310 3.07 -10.05 -16.25
CA LYS A 310 4.02 -11.06 -16.72
C LYS A 310 4.11 -12.25 -15.77
N ASP A 311 3.34 -12.21 -14.68
CA ASP A 311 3.42 -13.14 -13.56
C ASP A 311 4.87 -13.54 -13.23
N LYS A 312 5.67 -12.57 -12.80
CA LYS A 312 7.09 -12.81 -12.48
C LYS A 312 7.67 -11.84 -11.47
N TRP A 313 8.64 -12.34 -10.71
CA TRP A 313 9.52 -11.52 -9.86
C TRP A 313 10.76 -11.11 -10.64
N CYS A 314 11.18 -9.85 -10.48
CA CYS A 314 12.41 -9.31 -11.06
C CYS A 314 13.25 -8.68 -9.95
N ILE A 315 14.54 -9.01 -9.90
CA ILE A 315 15.46 -8.36 -8.99
C ILE A 315 15.62 -6.88 -9.39
N VAL A 316 15.50 -5.99 -8.41
CA VAL A 316 15.64 -4.54 -8.58
C VAL A 316 17.03 -4.10 -8.18
N THR A 317 17.49 -4.57 -7.02
CA THR A 317 18.78 -4.17 -6.47
C THR A 317 19.24 -5.16 -5.40
N THR A 318 20.54 -5.15 -5.13
CA THR A 318 21.19 -5.92 -4.06
C THR A 318 22.04 -5.00 -3.22
N LEU A 319 21.85 -5.02 -1.90
CA LEU A 319 22.69 -4.35 -0.92
C LEU A 319 23.30 -5.39 0.02
N ILE A 320 24.61 -5.31 0.24
CA ILE A 320 25.31 -6.18 1.19
C ILE A 320 25.71 -5.35 2.42
N ARG A 321 25.17 -5.72 3.58
CA ARG A 321 25.51 -5.14 4.89
C ARG A 321 25.83 -6.27 5.86
N LYS A 322 27.11 -6.40 6.22
CA LYS A 322 27.55 -7.41 7.18
C LYS A 322 26.80 -7.27 8.50
N GLN A 323 26.36 -8.39 9.05
CA GLN A 323 25.70 -8.50 10.37
C GLN A 323 24.42 -7.66 10.55
N SER A 324 23.76 -7.27 9.46
CA SER A 324 22.51 -6.52 9.50
C SER A 324 21.55 -7.04 8.42
N TYR A 325 20.32 -7.35 8.80
CA TYR A 325 19.21 -7.73 7.92
C TYR A 325 18.07 -6.72 8.05
N GLY A 326 17.33 -6.49 6.96
CA GLY A 326 16.11 -5.70 7.04
C GLY A 326 14.98 -6.52 7.64
N HIS A 327 14.10 -5.88 8.41
CA HIS A 327 12.94 -6.54 9.02
C HIS A 327 11.61 -5.86 8.63
N CYS A 328 11.67 -4.64 8.10
CA CYS A 328 10.51 -3.90 7.63
C CYS A 328 10.88 -3.10 6.37
N MET A 329 9.91 -2.87 5.49
CA MET A 329 10.07 -2.08 4.28
C MET A 329 8.86 -1.17 4.08
N VAL A 330 9.13 0.09 3.76
CA VAL A 330 8.11 1.14 3.59
C VAL A 330 8.34 1.82 2.24
N GLY A 331 7.32 1.82 1.39
CA GLY A 331 7.33 2.51 0.11
C GLY A 331 6.67 3.87 0.24
N HIS A 332 7.32 4.92 -0.25
CA HIS A 332 6.76 6.26 -0.32
C HIS A 332 7.35 6.99 -1.53
N ARG A 333 6.47 7.50 -2.41
CA ARG A 333 6.83 7.99 -3.75
C ARG A 333 7.69 6.97 -4.50
N ASP A 334 8.86 7.37 -4.97
CA ASP A 334 9.86 6.53 -5.64
C ASP A 334 10.90 5.94 -4.67
N ASN A 335 10.70 6.04 -3.35
CA ASN A 335 11.66 5.57 -2.35
C ASN A 335 11.17 4.31 -1.64
N LEU A 336 12.09 3.36 -1.48
CA LEU A 336 11.92 2.15 -0.67
C LEU A 336 12.82 2.25 0.56
N TYR A 337 12.23 2.49 1.72
CA TYR A 337 12.91 2.54 3.01
C TYR A 337 12.97 1.15 3.61
N VAL A 338 14.17 0.64 3.88
CA VAL A 338 14.42 -0.65 4.50
C VAL A 338 14.95 -0.43 5.90
N MET A 339 14.15 -0.80 6.90
CA MET A 339 14.54 -0.75 8.31
C MET A 339 15.33 -2.00 8.64
N ARG A 340 16.54 -1.80 9.16
CA ARG A 340 17.48 -2.86 9.49
C ARG A 340 17.75 -2.90 10.97
N ASN A 341 18.04 -4.09 11.47
CA ASN A 341 18.65 -4.20 12.80
C ASN A 341 20.08 -3.62 12.77
N GLY A 342 20.54 -3.19 13.93
CA GLY A 342 21.90 -2.76 14.13
C GLY A 342 22.89 -3.93 14.02
N PRO A 343 24.20 -3.62 13.98
CA PRO A 343 25.23 -4.64 14.02
C PRO A 343 25.10 -5.52 15.28
N SER A 344 25.74 -6.69 15.29
CA SER A 344 25.55 -7.73 16.31
C SER A 344 25.77 -7.25 17.75
N ASP A 345 26.56 -6.20 17.95
CA ASP A 345 26.87 -5.54 19.21
C ASP A 345 25.82 -4.51 19.68
N ASP A 346 24.89 -4.08 18.80
CA ASP A 346 23.82 -3.14 19.12
C ASP A 346 22.51 -3.45 18.35
N PHE A 347 21.95 -4.64 18.59
CA PHE A 347 20.74 -5.12 17.90
C PHE A 347 19.49 -4.26 18.13
N LEU A 348 19.50 -3.40 19.15
CA LEU A 348 18.39 -2.50 19.47
C LEU A 348 18.41 -1.21 18.64
N ARG A 349 19.54 -0.88 18.01
CA ARG A 349 19.63 0.25 17.09
C ARG A 349 18.97 -0.10 15.76
N CYS A 350 17.94 0.63 15.35
CA CYS A 350 17.44 0.52 13.98
C CYS A 350 18.19 1.49 13.07
N LEU A 351 18.72 0.94 11.97
CA LEU A 351 19.27 1.71 10.86
C LEU A 351 18.25 1.72 9.72
N MET A 352 18.26 2.77 8.91
CA MET A 352 17.38 2.87 7.75
C MET A 352 18.21 3.11 6.48
N GLU A 353 18.02 2.25 5.49
CA GLU A 353 18.55 2.44 4.15
C GLU A 353 17.40 2.83 3.22
N CYS A 354 17.62 3.73 2.31
CA CYS A 354 16.64 4.13 1.29
C CYS A 354 17.19 3.77 -0.09
N TYR A 355 16.40 3.04 -0.87
CA TYR A 355 16.64 2.84 -2.29
C TYR A 355 15.69 3.70 -3.10
N ASN A 356 16.23 4.59 -3.94
CA ASN A 356 15.43 5.39 -4.84
C ASN A 356 15.25 4.66 -6.19
N LEU A 357 14.00 4.39 -6.56
CA LEU A 357 13.60 3.65 -7.75
C LEU A 357 13.91 4.41 -9.05
N THR A 358 13.95 5.74 -9.00
CA THR A 358 14.22 6.60 -10.16
C THR A 358 15.71 6.69 -10.47
N THR A 359 16.54 6.93 -9.45
CA THR A 359 18.00 7.11 -9.60
C THR A 359 18.78 5.81 -9.51
N GLY A 360 18.17 4.75 -8.97
CA GLY A 360 18.84 3.47 -8.71
C GLY A 360 19.87 3.52 -7.58
N GLN A 361 19.81 4.53 -6.71
CA GLN A 361 20.81 4.77 -5.68
C GLN A 361 20.34 4.35 -4.28
N TRP A 362 21.27 3.77 -3.52
CA TRP A 362 21.11 3.52 -2.08
C TRP A 362 21.67 4.70 -1.29
N THR A 363 20.94 5.15 -0.28
CA THR A 363 21.36 6.18 0.69
C THR A 363 21.05 5.72 2.11
N THR A 364 22.03 5.82 3.01
CA THR A 364 21.81 5.57 4.43
C THR A 364 21.21 6.80 5.09
N LEU A 365 20.06 6.63 5.76
CA LEU A 365 19.41 7.74 6.44
C LEU A 365 20.03 7.96 7.83
N PRO A 366 20.42 9.21 8.17
CA PRO A 366 20.89 9.54 9.50
C PRO A 366 19.72 9.56 10.49
N GLY A 367 19.92 8.99 11.67
CA GLY A 367 18.93 9.04 12.75
C GLY A 367 19.00 7.85 13.69
N HIS A 368 18.35 8.00 14.85
CA HIS A 368 18.05 6.90 15.76
C HIS A 368 16.55 6.62 15.71
N TYR A 369 16.19 5.50 15.08
CA TYR A 369 14.82 5.02 15.07
C TYR A 369 14.66 4.08 16.25
N ALA A 370 13.82 4.44 17.22
CA ALA A 370 13.67 3.67 18.44
C ALA A 370 13.03 2.31 18.13
N ASN A 371 13.76 1.22 18.37
CA ASN A 371 13.18 -0.10 18.48
C ASN A 371 12.73 -0.29 19.93
N SER A 372 11.42 -0.28 20.20
CA SER A 372 10.95 -0.67 21.52
C SER A 372 11.26 -2.17 21.69
N LYS A 373 12.18 -2.51 22.60
CA LYS A 373 12.59 -3.87 23.01
C LYS A 373 11.52 -4.94 22.69
N GLY A 374 11.58 -5.55 21.50
CA GLY A 374 10.74 -6.68 21.10
C GLY A 374 9.41 -6.39 20.39
N SER A 375 9.07 -5.16 20.00
CA SER A 375 7.92 -4.90 19.10
C SER A 375 8.40 -4.78 17.66
N LEU A 376 7.74 -5.47 16.72
CA LEU A 376 7.95 -5.24 15.29
C LEU A 376 7.68 -3.77 14.97
N PHE A 377 8.63 -3.11 14.31
CA PHE A 377 8.48 -1.75 13.83
C PHE A 377 7.35 -1.71 12.80
N THR A 378 6.28 -0.99 13.11
CA THR A 378 5.19 -0.73 12.16
C THR A 378 5.30 0.68 11.62
N ALA A 379 5.01 0.85 10.33
CA ALA A 379 5.06 2.14 9.66
C ALA A 379 3.99 2.20 8.58
N VAL A 380 3.17 3.25 8.61
CA VAL A 380 2.09 3.47 7.66
C VAL A 380 2.21 4.87 7.07
N VAL A 381 2.20 4.94 5.75
CA VAL A 381 2.29 6.20 5.01
C VAL A 381 0.91 6.83 4.91
N ARG A 382 0.80 8.11 5.27
CA ARG A 382 -0.38 8.97 5.09
C ARG A 382 0.06 10.26 4.39
N GLY A 383 -0.21 10.38 3.09
CA GLY A 383 0.34 11.48 2.30
C GLY A 383 1.88 11.41 2.31
N ASP A 384 2.53 12.51 2.69
CA ASP A 384 3.98 12.58 2.91
C ASP A 384 4.42 12.44 4.38
N SER A 385 3.51 11.96 5.24
CA SER A 385 3.83 11.54 6.60
C SER A 385 3.97 10.02 6.72
N VAL A 386 4.77 9.57 7.67
CA VAL A 386 4.79 8.18 8.15
C VAL A 386 4.44 8.12 9.63
N LEU A 387 3.46 7.29 9.97
CA LEU A 387 3.05 7.00 11.34
C LEU A 387 3.70 5.70 11.79
N THR A 388 4.41 5.76 12.92
CA THR A 388 4.97 4.58 13.59
C THR A 388 4.31 4.38 14.94
N LEU A 389 4.22 3.14 15.39
CA LEU A 389 3.50 2.79 16.60
C LEU A 389 4.32 1.87 17.50
N ASN A 390 4.37 2.23 18.79
CA ASN A 390 4.77 1.32 19.87
C ASN A 390 3.83 1.47 21.06
N ARG A 391 4.13 0.74 22.15
CA ARG A 391 3.30 0.71 23.36
C ARG A 391 3.13 2.07 24.02
N SER A 392 4.16 2.90 23.99
CA SER A 392 4.22 4.17 24.72
C SER A 392 3.86 5.37 23.84
N LEU A 393 4.12 5.28 22.54
CA LEU A 393 4.05 6.42 21.62
C LEU A 393 3.57 6.00 20.22
N THR A 394 2.70 6.84 19.66
CA THR A 394 2.48 6.94 18.21
C THR A 394 3.26 8.15 17.71
N GLN A 395 4.25 7.95 16.83
CA GLN A 395 5.10 9.02 16.32
C GLN A 395 4.84 9.24 14.83
N GLU A 396 4.46 10.46 14.49
CA GLU A 396 4.35 10.93 13.10
C GLU A 396 5.68 11.56 12.67
N TYR A 397 6.15 11.18 11.49
CA TYR A 397 7.31 11.75 10.82
C TYR A 397 6.88 12.39 9.51
N VAL A 398 7.41 13.56 9.17
CA VAL A 398 7.40 14.06 7.79
C VAL A 398 8.51 13.37 7.03
N VAL A 399 8.20 12.84 5.86
CA VAL A 399 9.19 12.32 4.94
C VAL A 399 9.77 13.49 4.15
N ASP A 400 10.96 13.93 4.55
CA ASP A 400 11.79 14.82 3.78
C ASP A 400 12.77 13.96 2.96
N LYS A 401 13.10 14.37 1.73
CA LYS A 401 13.85 13.58 0.72
C LYS A 401 15.03 12.79 1.29
N LYS A 402 15.69 13.30 2.34
CA LYS A 402 16.86 12.68 2.99
C LYS A 402 16.65 12.17 4.42
N THR A 403 15.51 12.44 5.06
CA THR A 403 15.30 12.12 6.48
C THR A 403 13.83 12.00 6.86
N TRP A 404 13.53 11.19 7.87
CA TRP A 404 12.23 11.21 8.54
C TRP A 404 12.30 12.14 9.74
N LYS A 405 11.63 13.29 9.65
CA LYS A 405 11.67 14.34 10.68
C LYS A 405 10.47 14.18 11.63
N PRO A 406 10.66 13.99 12.94
CA PRO A 406 9.55 13.93 13.89
C PRO A 406 8.67 15.18 13.77
N ARG A 407 7.36 14.98 13.60
CA ARG A 407 6.36 16.05 13.50
C ARG A 407 5.52 16.14 14.77
N ARG A 408 4.91 15.03 15.16
CA ARG A 408 3.91 14.99 16.24
C ARG A 408 3.97 13.68 17.01
N GLN A 409 3.69 13.76 18.30
CA GLN A 409 3.61 12.63 19.22
C GLN A 409 2.18 12.48 19.73
N MET A 410 1.68 11.25 19.70
CA MET A 410 0.33 10.88 20.14
C MET A 410 0.38 9.64 21.03
N LYS A 411 -0.73 9.30 21.68
CA LYS A 411 -0.82 8.20 22.62
C LYS A 411 -0.39 6.87 21.99
N GLY A 412 0.49 6.13 22.67
CA GLY A 412 0.87 4.78 22.28
C GLY A 412 -0.26 3.77 22.41
N PHE A 413 -0.12 2.64 21.72
CA PHE A 413 -1.14 1.61 21.74
C PHE A 413 -0.97 0.71 22.97
N PRO A 414 -1.96 0.61 23.89
CA PRO A 414 -1.76 0.05 25.22
C PRO A 414 -1.66 -1.49 25.25
N ARG A 415 -1.25 -2.14 24.15
CA ARG A 415 -1.08 -3.60 24.04
C ARG A 415 0.38 -3.96 23.83
N SER A 416 0.74 -5.15 24.27
CA SER A 416 2.07 -5.73 24.07
C SER A 416 2.05 -6.77 22.95
N GLY A 417 3.20 -7.05 22.36
CA GLY A 417 3.34 -8.02 21.27
C GLY A 417 3.33 -7.38 19.89
N SER A 418 3.29 -8.21 18.85
CA SER A 418 3.21 -7.75 17.46
C SER A 418 1.92 -6.97 17.21
N VAL A 419 2.02 -5.91 16.42
CA VAL A 419 0.88 -5.07 16.04
C VAL A 419 0.89 -4.93 14.52
N TRP A 420 -0.28 -4.90 13.91
CA TRP A 420 -0.47 -4.45 12.53
C TRP A 420 -1.12 -3.09 12.55
N THR A 421 -0.63 -2.18 11.71
CA THR A 421 -1.17 -0.83 11.56
C THR A 421 -1.50 -0.56 10.11
N PHE A 422 -2.54 0.24 9.89
CA PHE A 422 -3.03 0.61 8.57
C PHE A 422 -3.93 1.85 8.68
N LEU A 423 -4.39 2.33 7.53
CA LEU A 423 -5.34 3.44 7.41
C LEU A 423 -6.71 2.93 6.98
N LEU A 424 -7.75 3.41 7.63
CA LEU A 424 -9.15 3.20 7.22
C LEU A 424 -9.90 4.53 7.25
N LYS A 425 -10.82 4.73 6.32
CA LYS A 425 -11.81 5.81 6.37
C LYS A 425 -13.02 5.27 7.10
N LEU A 426 -13.24 5.78 8.31
CA LEU A 426 -14.35 5.39 9.18
C LEU A 426 -15.57 6.27 8.86
N PRO A 427 -16.80 5.72 8.78
CA PRO A 427 -17.98 6.56 8.64
C PRO A 427 -18.05 7.59 9.78
N GLU A 428 -18.55 8.80 9.48
CA GLU A 428 -18.78 9.80 10.52
C GLU A 428 -19.69 9.22 11.60
N LYS A 429 -19.41 9.53 12.87
CA LYS A 429 -20.17 9.03 14.03
C LYS A 429 -21.63 9.52 14.11
N ASN A 430 -22.19 10.07 13.04
CA ASN A 430 -23.54 10.63 13.03
C ASN A 430 -24.59 9.57 12.65
N MET A 431 -25.46 9.29 13.64
CA MET A 431 -26.72 8.52 13.60
C MET A 431 -26.62 7.00 13.81
N MET A 432 -26.32 6.59 15.05
CA MET A 432 -27.08 5.52 15.70
C MET A 432 -28.15 6.14 16.59
#